data_AF-A0A1H9QJ71-F1
#
_entry.id   AF-A0A1H9QJ71-F1
#
_cell.length_a   1.000
_cell.length_b   1.000
_cell.length_c   1.000
_cell.angle_alpha   90.00
_cell.angle_beta   90.00
_cell.angle_gamma   90.00
#
_symmetry.space_group_name_H-M   'P 1'
#
loop_
_entity.id
_entity.type
_entity.pdbx_description
1 polymer ?
#
loop_
_entity_poly.entity_id
_entity_poly.type
_entity_poly.pdbx_seq_one_letter_code
_entity_poly.pdbx_strand_id
1 'polypeptide(L)' 'MRATLVRLVEARAAARRAAIVAALRDEGVDALVEGEDIVAAGRGLRGRWLRDLALREAGRGR' A
#
# COMPACT_ATOMS: atom_id res chain seq x y z
N MET A 1 28.36 -8.35 -0.53
CA MET A 1 27.30 -8.64 -1.53
C MET A 1 25.92 -8.83 -0.91
N ARG A 2 25.72 -9.81 0.01
CA ARG A 2 24.40 -10.11 0.62
C ARG A 2 23.75 -8.92 1.33
N ALA A 3 24.49 -8.19 2.17
CA ALA A 3 23.96 -7.04 2.89
C ALA A 3 23.43 -5.93 1.96
N THR A 4 24.14 -5.66 0.86
CA THR A 4 23.71 -4.70 -0.15
C THR A 4 22.39 -5.11 -0.81
N LEU A 5 22.23 -6.38 -1.15
CA LEU A 5 20.99 -6.91 -1.73
C LEU A 5 19.82 -6.81 -0.75
N VAL A 6 20.03 -7.14 0.52
CA VAL A 6 18.99 -7.02 1.56
C VAL A 6 18.50 -5.57 1.65
N ARG A 7 19.40 -4.60 1.75
CA ARG A 7 19.02 -3.18 1.79
C ARG A 7 18.25 -2.73 0.54
N LEU A 8 18.60 -3.23 -0.64
CA LEU A 8 17.89 -2.90 -1.88
C LEU A 8 16.48 -3.48 -1.90
N VAL A 9 16.31 -4.72 -1.42
CA VAL A 9 14.98 -5.36 -1.31
C VAL A 9 14.12 -4.63 -0.28
N GLU A 10 14.67 -4.29 0.88
CA GLU A 10 13.98 -3.53 1.92
C GLU A 10 13.57 -2.14 1.42
N ALA A 11 14.47 -1.42 0.74
CA ALA A 11 14.17 -0.13 0.13
C ALA A 11 13.06 -0.25 -0.93
N ARG A 12 13.09 -1.31 -1.76
CA ARG A 12 12.03 -1.58 -2.74
C ARG A 12 10.71 -1.89 -2.05
N ALA A 13 10.71 -2.68 -0.98
CA ALA A 13 9.52 -3.01 -0.21
C ALA A 13 8.92 -1.75 0.45
N ALA A 14 9.76 -0.88 1.02
CA ALA A 14 9.34 0.40 1.59
C ALA A 14 8.74 1.33 0.52
N ALA A 15 9.40 1.47 -0.64
CA ALA A 15 8.88 2.23 -1.77
C ALA A 15 7.54 1.67 -2.26
N ARG A 16 7.40 0.35 -2.29
CA ARG A 16 6.15 -0.31 -2.66
C ARG A 16 5.02 -0.01 -1.67
N ARG A 17 5.27 -0.06 -0.37
CA ARG A 17 4.28 0.30 0.65
C ARG A 17 3.85 1.76 0.51
N ALA A 18 4.79 2.67 0.28
CA ALA A 18 4.49 4.08 0.05
C ALA A 18 3.61 4.29 -1.18
N ALA A 19 3.89 3.60 -2.29
CA ALA A 19 3.08 3.68 -3.51
C ALA A 19 1.65 3.16 -3.30
N ILE A 20 1.47 2.07 -2.55
CA ILE A 20 0.14 1.54 -2.20
C ILE A 20 -0.63 2.54 -1.34
N VAL A 21 0.02 3.13 -0.32
CA VAL A 21 -0.61 4.16 0.53
C VAL A 21 -1.04 5.37 -0.29
N ALA A 22 -0.21 5.85 -1.21
CA ALA A 22 -0.57 6.94 -2.11
C ALA A 22 -1.80 6.59 -2.96
N ALA A 23 -1.81 5.42 -3.60
CA ALA A 23 -2.93 4.96 -4.41
C ALA A 23 -4.24 4.82 -3.59
N LEU A 24 -4.17 4.33 -2.35
CA LEU A 24 -5.34 4.26 -1.46
C LEU A 24 -5.88 5.65 -1.10
N ARG A 25 -4.98 6.62 -0.88
CA ARG A 25 -5.36 8.02 -0.60
C ARG A 25 -6.01 8.69 -1.81
N ASP A 26 -5.53 8.41 -3.02
CA ASP A 26 -6.15 8.90 -4.26
C ASP A 26 -7.59 8.37 -4.40
N GLU A 27 -7.87 7.16 -3.90
CA GLU A 27 -9.22 6.57 -3.83
C GLU A 27 -10.04 7.05 -2.61
N GLY A 28 -9.55 8.07 -1.89
CA GLY A 28 -10.22 8.67 -0.74
C GLY A 28 -10.24 7.78 0.50
N VAL A 29 -9.23 6.92 0.68
CA VAL A 29 -9.05 6.08 1.87
C VAL A 29 -7.93 6.66 2.72
N ASP A 30 -8.16 6.80 4.03
CA ASP A 30 -7.11 7.17 4.96
C ASP A 30 -6.16 5.98 5.10
N ALA A 31 -4.93 6.09 4.61
CA ALA A 31 -3.95 5.01 4.66
C ALA A 31 -2.60 5.50 5.20
N LEU A 32 -1.89 4.62 5.92
CA LEU A 32 -0.55 4.86 6.44
C LEU A 32 0.25 3.55 6.55
N VAL A 33 1.57 3.67 6.68
CA VAL A 33 2.46 2.52 6.92
C VAL A 33 2.75 2.41 8.41
N GLU A 34 2.50 1.24 8.98
CA GLU A 34 2.88 0.86 10.34
C GLU A 34 3.84 -0.32 10.29
N GLY A 35 5.14 -0.04 10.46
CA GLY A 35 6.18 -1.06 10.31
C GLY A 35 6.20 -1.66 8.89
N GLU A 36 5.81 -2.93 8.78
CA GLU A 36 5.70 -3.64 7.50
C GLU A 36 4.26 -3.70 6.95
N ASP A 37 3.29 -3.27 7.75
CA ASP A 37 1.88 -3.31 7.43
C ASP A 37 1.38 -1.97 6.87
N ILE A 38 0.27 -2.04 6.14
CA ILE A 38 -0.49 -0.87 5.69
C ILE A 38 -1.81 -0.87 6.43
N VAL A 39 -2.04 0.18 7.21
CA VAL A 39 -3.31 0.41 7.89
C VAL A 39 -4.15 1.34 7.04
N ALA A 40 -5.38 0.91 6.76
CA ALA A 40 -6.36 1.67 5.98
C ALA A 40 -7.64 1.84 6.80
N ALA A 41 -8.17 3.06 6.79
CA ALA A 41 -9.38 3.46 7.50
C ALA A 41 -10.28 4.31 6.58
N GLY A 42 -11.57 4.35 6.91
CA GLY A 42 -12.55 5.13 6.16
C GLY A 42 -13.96 4.60 6.33
N ARG A 43 -14.95 5.48 6.18
CA ARG A 43 -16.37 5.07 6.27
C ARG A 43 -16.72 4.11 5.14
N GLY A 44 -17.34 2.99 5.50
CA GLY A 44 -17.79 1.98 4.53
C GLY A 44 -16.64 1.24 3.84
N LEU A 45 -15.40 1.33 4.33
CA LEU A 45 -14.21 0.74 3.71
C LEU A 45 -14.40 -0.75 3.40
N ARG A 46 -14.92 -1.54 4.34
CA ARG A 46 -15.18 -2.97 4.12
C ARG A 46 -16.11 -3.23 2.93
N GLY A 47 -17.16 -2.42 2.79
CA GLY A 47 -18.11 -2.53 1.68
C GLY A 47 -17.49 -2.12 0.35
N ARG A 48 -16.69 -1.04 0.33
CA ARG A 48 -15.93 -0.61 -0.84
C ARG A 48 -14.91 -1.65 -1.24
N TRP A 49 -14.12 -2.16 -0.30
CA TRP A 49 -13.12 -3.21 -0.53
C TRP A 49 -13.72 -4.44 -1.23
N LEU A 50 -14.95 -4.84 -0.90
CA LEU A 50 -15.62 -5.97 -1.53
C LEU A 50 -16.22 -5.69 -2.91
N ARG A 51 -16.40 -4.43 -3.29
CA ARG A 51 -17.08 -4.07 -4.56
C ARG A 51 -16.18 -3.35 -5.56
N ASP A 52 -15.13 -2.71 -5.09
CA ASP A 52 -14.27 -1.85 -5.87
C ASP A 52 -12.93 -2.55 -6.14
N LEU A 53 -12.72 -2.91 -7.41
CA LEU A 53 -11.49 -3.56 -7.83
C LEU A 53 -10.29 -2.61 -7.77
N ALA A 54 -10.50 -1.32 -8.08
CA ALA A 54 -9.44 -0.31 -8.07
C ALA A 54 -8.80 -0.21 -6.69
N LEU A 55 -9.61 -0.35 -5.63
CA LEU A 55 -9.15 -0.36 -4.24
C LEU A 55 -8.23 -1.55 -3.91
N ARG A 56 -8.49 -2.73 -4.47
CA ARG A 56 -7.68 -3.95 -4.23
C ARG A 56 -6.44 -4.01 -5.11
N GLU A 57 -6.52 -3.38 -6.26
CA GLU A 57 -5.41 -3.22 -7.19
C GLU A 57 -4.64 -1.92 -6.92
N ALA A 58 -4.96 -1.19 -5.85
CA ALA A 58 -4.24 0.01 -5.45
C ALA A 58 -2.75 -0.32 -5.30
N GLY A 59 -1.94 0.37 -6.10
CA GLY A 59 -0.50 0.14 -6.20
C GLY A 59 -0.07 -1.10 -7.00
N ARG A 60 -0.96 -1.94 -7.56
CA ARG A 60 -0.61 -2.93 -8.58
C ARG A 60 -0.58 -2.28 -9.97
N GLY A 61 0.42 -2.63 -10.79
CA GLY A 61 0.52 -2.13 -12.17
C GLY A 61 1.11 -0.73 -12.37
N ARG A 62 1.54 -0.07 -11.29
CA ARG A 62 2.37 1.14 -11.30
C ARG A 62 3.54 0.96 -10.33
#